data_AF-B7S1V2-F1
#
_entry.id   AF-B7S1V2-F1
#
_cell.length_a   1.000
_cell.length_b   1.000
_cell.length_c   1.000
_cell.angle_alpha   90.00
_cell.angle_beta   90.00
_cell.angle_gamma   90.00
#
_symmetry.space_group_name_H-M   'P 1'
#
loop_
_entity.id
_entity.type
_entity.pdbx_description
1 polymer ?
#
loop_
_entity_poly.entity_id
_entity_poly.type
_entity_poly.pdbx_seq_one_letter_code
_entity_poly.pdbx_strand_id
1 'polypeptide(L)' 'MGDDAFVERLAINGLEIDVRGRAVDASAIMELLTEQADYREVTAASPIRKIPGTGVEQFHLKVRVRGVES' A
#
# COMPACT_ATOMS: atom_id res chain seq x y z
N MET A 1 -5.68 13.53 -5.67
CA MET A 1 -5.55 12.05 -5.69
C MET A 1 -6.92 11.46 -6.00
N GLY A 2 -6.98 10.46 -6.89
CA GLY A 2 -8.21 9.84 -7.39
C GLY A 2 -8.45 10.28 -8.83
N ASP A 3 -8.30 9.41 -9.83
CA ASP A 3 -9.23 8.29 -10.07
C ASP A 3 -8.60 6.90 -10.31
N ASP A 4 -7.27 6.77 -10.32
CA ASP A 4 -6.64 5.55 -10.88
C ASP A 4 -6.03 4.58 -9.86
N ALA A 5 -6.26 4.82 -8.55
CA ALA A 5 -5.74 3.94 -7.50
C ALA A 5 -6.76 2.83 -7.18
N PHE A 6 -6.38 1.56 -7.36
CA PHE A 6 -7.22 0.42 -7.00
C PHE A 6 -6.42 -0.71 -6.36
N VAL A 7 -7.07 -1.46 -5.48
CA VAL A 7 -6.51 -2.63 -4.81
C VAL A 7 -6.84 -3.90 -5.61
N GLU A 8 -5.81 -4.66 -5.98
CA GLU A 8 -5.93 -5.96 -6.65
C GLU A 8 -6.08 -7.09 -5.63
N ARG A 9 -5.34 -6.99 -4.51
CA ARG A 9 -5.33 -7.99 -3.45
C ARG A 9 -5.14 -7.33 -2.10
N LEU A 10 -5.94 -7.78 -1.14
CA LEU A 10 -5.83 -7.45 0.27
C LEU A 10 -5.85 -8.74 1.07
N ALA A 11 -4.87 -8.94 1.94
CA ALA A 11 -4.85 -10.03 2.91
C ALA A 11 -4.56 -9.45 4.30
N ILE A 12 -5.31 -9.89 5.29
CA ILE A 12 -5.18 -9.43 6.68
C ILE A 12 -4.91 -10.65 7.56
N ASN A 13 -3.82 -10.60 8.34
CA ASN A 13 -3.42 -11.63 9.28
C ASN A 13 -3.07 -10.96 10.62
N GLY A 14 -4.04 -10.91 11.53
CA GLY A 14 -3.88 -10.21 12.80
C GLY A 14 -3.59 -8.72 12.59
N LEU A 15 -2.40 -8.27 13.03
CA LEU A 15 -1.96 -6.89 12.88
C LEU A 15 -1.15 -6.63 11.60
N GLU A 16 -1.02 -7.62 10.71
CA GLU A 16 -0.34 -7.46 9.42
C GLU A 16 -1.34 -7.41 8.27
N ILE A 17 -1.16 -6.44 7.38
CA ILE A 17 -1.90 -6.29 6.14
C ILE A 17 -0.90 -6.40 4.98
N ASP A 18 -1.18 -7.28 4.03
CA ASP A 18 -0.47 -7.38 2.75
C ASP A 18 -1.41 -6.85 1.66
N VAL A 19 -0.99 -5.78 1.00
CA VAL A 19 -1.80 -5.08 -0.02
C VAL A 19 -1.02 -4.95 -1.32
N ARG A 20 -1.68 -5.32 -2.41
CA ARG A 20 -1.19 -5.11 -3.78
C ARG A 20 -2.24 -4.36 -4.57
N GLY A 21 -1.81 -3.38 -5.33
CA GLY A 21 -2.69 -2.57 -6.15
C GLY A 21 -1.92 -1.80 -7.20
N ARG A 22 -2.64 -0.92 -7.90
CA ARG A 22 -2.08 -0.02 -8.89
C ARG A 22 -2.53 1.40 -8.63
N ALA A 23 -1.71 2.36 -9.04
CA ALA A 23 -2.01 3.79 -9.00
C ALA A 23 -1.19 4.52 -10.05
N VAL A 24 -1.62 5.71 -10.48
CA VAL A 24 -0.78 6.60 -11.31
C VAL A 24 0.48 7.05 -10.57
N ASP A 25 0.39 7.19 -9.25
CA ASP A 25 1.52 7.47 -8.37
C ASP A 25 1.50 6.49 -7.19
N ALA A 26 2.23 5.38 -7.33
CA ALA A 26 2.29 4.35 -6.30
C ALA A 26 3.12 4.78 -5.08
N SER A 27 4.07 5.71 -5.28
CA SER A 27 4.91 6.21 -4.18
C SER A 27 4.08 7.08 -3.24
N ALA A 28 3.18 7.90 -3.78
CA ALA A 28 2.28 8.72 -2.98
C ALA A 28 1.26 7.89 -2.18
N ILE A 29 0.89 6.68 -2.65
CA ILE A 29 0.11 5.73 -1.83
C ILE A 29 0.91 5.26 -0.61
N MET A 30 2.20 4.95 -0.79
CA MET A 30 3.05 4.53 0.33
C MET A 30 3.24 5.66 1.34
N GLU A 31 3.45 6.89 0.88
CA GLU A 31 3.55 8.08 1.73
C GLU A 31 2.26 8.29 2.54
N LEU A 32 1.11 8.32 1.87
CA LEU A 32 -0.21 8.48 2.50
C LEU A 32 -0.46 7.42 3.59
N LEU A 33 -0.10 6.16 3.33
CA LEU A 33 -0.26 5.09 4.31
C LEU A 33 0.74 5.24 5.48
N THR A 34 1.97 5.69 5.21
CA THR A 34 2.99 5.90 6.26
C THR A 34 2.57 6.99 7.25
N GLU A 35 1.79 7.97 6.80
CA GLU A 35 1.25 9.06 7.64
C GLU A 35 0.07 8.64 8.53
N GLN A 36 -0.51 7.46 8.31
CA GLN A 36 -1.69 7.03 9.07
C GLN A 36 -1.33 6.72 10.53
N ALA A 37 -2.04 7.37 11.46
CA ALA A 37 -1.83 7.20 12.89
C ALA A 37 -2.11 5.76 13.38
N ASP A 38 -2.95 5.01 12.68
CA ASP A 38 -3.26 3.62 13.04
C ASP A 38 -2.20 2.63 12.57
N TYR A 39 -1.28 3.05 11.69
CA TYR A 39 -0.24 2.19 11.15
C TYR A 39 1.08 2.40 11.89
N ARG A 40 1.63 1.29 12.36
CA ARG A 40 2.93 1.23 13.04
C ARG A 40 4.07 1.32 12.03
N GLU A 41 3.92 0.65 10.90
CA GLU A 41 4.95 0.54 9.88
C GLU A 41 4.32 0.26 8.52
N VAL A 42 4.86 0.87 7.47
CA VAL A 42 4.50 0.62 6.07
C VAL A 42 5.80 0.36 5.31
N THR A 43 5.90 -0.80 4.64
CA THR A 43 7.09 -1.20 3.89
C THR A 43 6.72 -1.73 2.52
N ALA A 44 7.63 -1.57 1.55
CA ALA A 44 7.49 -2.20 0.26
C ALA A 44 7.87 -3.69 0.36
N ALA A 45 6.92 -4.58 0.05
CA ALA A 45 7.17 -6.02 -0.06
C ALA A 45 7.97 -6.36 -1.35
N SER A 46 7.85 -5.50 -2.36
CA SER A 46 8.64 -5.55 -3.59
C SER A 46 8.78 -4.13 -4.16
N PRO A 47 9.79 -3.87 -5.02
CA PRO A 47 9.91 -2.58 -5.70
C PRO A 47 8.63 -2.22 -6.46
N ILE A 48 8.26 -0.93 -6.44
CA ILE A 48 7.21 -0.39 -7.29
C ILE A 48 7.61 -0.59 -8.76
N ARG A 49 6.65 -0.99 -9.60
CA ARG A 49 6.90 -1.27 -11.03
C ARG A 49 5.93 -0.50 -11.92
N LYS A 50 6.45 0.21 -12.92
CA LYS A 50 5.62 0.76 -14.00
C LYS A 50 5.02 -0.36 -14.82
N ILE A 51 3.72 -0.26 -15.14
CA ILE A 51 3.03 -1.19 -16.03
C ILE A 51 3.07 -0.61 -17.46
N PRO A 52 3.77 -1.26 -18.41
CA PRO A 52 3.95 -0.73 -19.76
C PRO A 52 2.61 -0.44 -20.46
N GLY A 53 2.52 0.71 -21.13
CA GLY A 53 1.35 1.08 -21.93
C GLY A 53 0.10 1.51 -21.15
N THR A 54 0.19 1.68 -19.83
CA THR A 54 -1.00 1.98 -18.99
C THR A 54 -0.90 3.28 -18.18
N GLY A 55 0.30 3.87 -18.05
CA GLY A 55 0.50 5.07 -17.23
C GLY A 55 0.38 4.84 -15.72
N VAL A 56 0.12 3.61 -15.26
CA VAL A 56 0.03 3.26 -13.84
C VAL A 56 1.22 2.42 -13.38
N GLU A 57 1.42 2.44 -12.08
CA GLU A 57 2.43 1.72 -11.33
C GLU A 57 1.77 0.69 -10.43
N GLN A 58 2.38 -0.49 -10.31
CA GLN A 58 2.00 -1.51 -9.36
C GLN A 58 2.80 -1.37 -8.07
N PHE A 59 2.10 -1.39 -6.95
CA PHE A 59 2.68 -1.45 -5.61
C PHE A 59 2.39 -2.79 -4.94
N HIS A 60 3.27 -3.18 -4.03
CA HIS A 60 3.04 -4.28 -3.10
C HIS A 60 3.62 -3.86 -1.75
N LEU A 61 2.73 -3.62 -0.79
CA LEU A 61 3.08 -3.09 0.52
C LEU A 61 2.70 -4.08 1.61
N LYS A 62 3.50 -4.09 2.68
CA LYS A 62 3.15 -4.67 3.98
C LYS A 62 2.93 -3.55 4.97
N VAL A 63 1.81 -3.61 5.67
CA VAL A 63 1.44 -2.65 6.71
C VAL A 63 1.32 -3.40 8.03
N ARG A 64 1.95 -2.88 9.08
CA ARG A 64 1.71 -3.30 10.46
C ARG A 64 0.80 -2.30 11.13
N VAL A 65 -0.31 -2.76 11.68
CA VAL A 65 -1.27 -1.95 12.43
C VAL A 65 -0.77 -1.80 13.87
N ARG A 66 -0.99 -0.63 14.48
CA ARG A 66 -0.77 -0.45 15.91
C ARG A 66 -1.82 -1.29 16.64
N GLY A 67 -1.37 -2.28 17.41
CA GLY A 67 -2.27 -3.03 18.29
C GLY A 67 -2.89 -2.08 19.32
N VAL A 68 -4.07 -2.43 19.81
CA VAL A 68 -4.61 -1.77 21.01
C VAL A 68 -3.73 -2.22 22.17
N GLU A 69 -2.90 -1.32 22.71
CA GLU A 69 -2.23 -1.59 23.99
C GLU A 69 -3.35 -1.81 25.02
N SER A 70 -3.41 -3.02 25.58
CA SER A 70 -4.38 -3.40 26.63
C SER A 70 -3.92 -2.94 27.99
#